data_AF-A0A2Z4GHI5-F1
#
_entry.id   AF-A0A2Z4GHI5-F1
#
_cell.length_a   1.000
_cell.length_b   1.000
_cell.length_c   1.000
_cell.angle_alpha   90.00
_cell.angle_beta   90.00
_cell.angle_gamma   90.00
#
_symmetry.space_group_name_H-M   'P 1'
#
loop_
_entity.id
_entity.type
_entity.pdbx_description
1 polymer ?
#
loop_
_entity_poly.entity_id
_entity_poly.type
_entity_poly.pdbx_seq_one_letter_code
_entity_poly.pdbx_strand_id
1 'polypeptide(L)'
;MKKLYALFFAAFILLTAFWALYKFSGVFLPKMTLTVLQINRIGADNATLKIRVDLKNRSALSINLKDVNFKINAGGETLVETDTVVPVSMKAFKSSSFTVPVNLKLSQIKNLNYQKELQKQDSCLYSLMLEVVNEPSFFLPDTLFIKTEEKLPLYHLPEVVLTNMEPVKIFGSEGPKYNLTLLIKNKNLVPLVIKDPEYAVTFEGEDVLIEGFYGKDLVVPAKSSKTFLLPVQMDKETIIKHASKLIFNKSELDVNLIFKGNLQTNSEYIDGCNLVVKVKGNFKELVNSN
;
A
#
# COMPACT_ATOMS: atom_id res chain seq x y z
N MET A 1 18.37 -4.24 68.54
CA MET A 1 17.11 -3.63 68.03
C MET A 1 17.34 -2.52 66.99
N LYS A 2 18.07 -1.43 67.27
CA LYS A 2 18.25 -0.30 66.32
C LYS A 2 18.78 -0.67 64.92
N LYS A 3 19.79 -1.56 64.83
CA LYS A 3 20.34 -2.03 63.55
C LYS A 3 19.32 -2.81 62.69
N LEU A 4 18.43 -3.56 63.34
CA LEU A 4 17.40 -4.35 62.67
C LEU A 4 16.34 -3.42 62.05
N TYR A 5 15.91 -2.37 62.76
CA TYR A 5 15.01 -1.35 62.24
C TYR A 5 15.59 -0.58 61.06
N ALA A 6 16.88 -0.22 61.11
CA ALA A 6 17.56 0.44 59.99
C ALA A 6 17.61 -0.44 58.74
N LEU A 7 17.81 -1.75 58.90
CA LEU A 7 17.81 -2.73 57.80
C LEU A 7 16.43 -2.89 57.18
N PHE A 8 15.37 -3.00 58.00
CA PHE A 8 13.99 -3.05 57.52
C PHE A 8 13.57 -1.76 56.81
N PHE A 9 13.98 -0.60 57.32
CA PHE A 9 13.69 0.69 56.70
C PHE A 9 14.41 0.86 55.36
N ALA A 10 15.68 0.48 55.27
CA ALA A 10 16.43 0.48 54.02
C ALA A 10 15.82 -0.49 52.98
N ALA A 11 15.43 -1.69 53.41
CA ALA A 11 14.74 -2.66 52.55
C ALA A 11 13.39 -2.12 52.06
N PHE A 12 12.63 -1.42 52.91
CA PHE A 12 11.36 -0.80 52.53
C PHE A 12 11.54 0.34 51.52
N ILE A 13 12.58 1.18 51.68
CA ILE A 13 12.93 2.20 50.68
C ILE A 13 13.31 1.56 49.35
N LEU A 14 14.11 0.49 49.36
CA LEU A 14 14.48 -0.22 48.13
C LEU A 14 13.27 -0.88 47.47
N LEU A 15 12.36 -1.47 48.24
CA LEU A 15 11.15 -2.11 47.72
C LEU A 15 10.21 -1.08 47.10
N THR A 16 10.02 0.07 47.75
CA THR A 16 9.16 1.16 47.24
C THR A 16 9.78 1.85 46.03
N ALA A 17 11.10 2.05 46.01
CA ALA A 17 11.82 2.53 44.84
C ALA A 17 11.73 1.54 43.66
N PHE A 18 11.90 0.25 43.92
CA PHE A 18 11.76 -0.80 42.91
C PHE A 18 10.33 -0.88 42.37
N TRP A 19 9.32 -0.79 43.24
CA TRP A 19 7.91 -0.79 42.82
C TRP A 19 7.55 0.47 42.02
N ALA A 20 8.08 1.63 42.41
CA ALA A 20 7.93 2.85 41.64
C ALA A 20 8.58 2.72 40.25
N LEU A 21 9.84 2.26 40.18
CA LEU A 21 10.55 2.01 38.92
C LEU A 21 9.80 1.01 38.02
N TYR A 22 9.28 -0.08 38.60
CA TYR A 22 8.48 -1.06 37.88
C TYR A 22 7.21 -0.43 37.30
N LYS A 23 6.48 0.37 38.08
CA LYS A 23 5.26 1.04 37.62
C LYS A 23 5.55 2.13 36.56
N PHE A 24 6.72 2.77 36.63
CA PHE A 24 7.15 3.76 35.65
C PHE A 24 7.62 3.15 34.31
N SER A 25 7.98 1.86 34.27
CA SER A 25 8.49 1.20 33.06
C SER A 25 7.56 1.32 31.83
N GLY A 26 6.23 1.30 32.04
CA GLY A 26 5.25 1.47 30.95
C GLY A 26 5.01 2.93 30.51
N VAL A 27 5.38 3.92 31.33
CA VAL A 27 5.17 5.35 31.04
C VAL A 27 6.21 5.89 30.05
N PHE A 28 7.38 5.26 29.99
CA PHE A 28 8.50 5.71 29.17
C PHE A 28 8.48 5.19 27.73
N LEU A 29 7.60 4.23 27.41
CA LEU A 29 7.52 3.70 26.06
C LEU A 29 6.96 4.77 25.09
N PRO A 30 7.63 5.03 23.95
CA PRO A 30 7.13 5.94 22.95
C PRO A 30 5.77 5.47 22.42
N LYS A 31 4.87 6.42 22.15
CA LYS A 31 3.60 6.12 21.48
C LYS A 31 3.83 6.15 19.98
N MET A 32 3.38 5.12 19.29
CA MET A 32 3.36 5.08 17.82
C MET A 32 2.00 5.53 17.30
N THR A 33 2.01 6.25 16.19
CA THR A 33 0.84 6.53 15.35
C THR A 33 1.31 6.36 13.92
N LEU A 34 0.46 5.77 13.07
CA LEU A 34 0.80 5.50 11.69
C LEU A 34 -0.03 6.37 10.77
N THR A 35 0.64 6.91 9.77
CA THR A 35 0.00 7.61 8.67
C THR A 35 0.54 6.98 7.39
N VAL A 36 -0.31 6.33 6.60
CA VAL A 36 0.12 5.83 5.29
C VAL A 36 0.36 7.03 4.40
N LEU A 37 1.61 7.24 3.96
CA LEU A 37 1.96 8.45 3.20
C LEU A 37 1.63 8.34 1.74
N GLN A 38 1.97 7.19 1.18
CA GLN A 38 1.98 7.02 -0.26
C GLN A 38 1.96 5.54 -0.62
N ILE A 39 0.97 5.13 -1.40
CA ILE A 39 1.06 3.90 -2.19
C ILE A 39 1.86 4.27 -3.45
N ASN A 40 3.05 3.67 -3.62
CA ASN A 40 3.92 4.01 -4.74
C ASN A 40 3.54 3.25 -6.01
N ARG A 41 3.14 1.98 -5.86
CA ARG A 41 2.85 1.07 -6.99
C ARG A 41 1.96 -0.08 -6.54
N ILE A 42 0.90 -0.41 -7.29
CA ILE A 42 0.05 -1.59 -7.06
C ILE A 42 0.20 -2.56 -8.25
N GLY A 43 1.12 -3.52 -8.16
CA GLY A 43 1.28 -4.55 -9.18
C GLY A 43 0.19 -5.62 -9.15
N ALA A 44 0.34 -6.69 -9.94
CA ALA A 44 -0.59 -7.82 -9.95
C ALA A 44 -0.55 -8.62 -8.63
N ASP A 45 0.65 -8.86 -8.11
CA ASP A 45 0.87 -9.71 -6.93
C ASP A 45 1.29 -8.93 -5.69
N ASN A 46 1.96 -7.79 -5.88
CA ASN A 46 2.55 -7.01 -4.79
C ASN A 46 2.22 -5.52 -4.94
N ALA A 47 1.95 -4.84 -3.83
CA ALA A 47 1.94 -3.38 -3.76
C ALA A 47 3.12 -2.88 -2.93
N THR A 48 3.80 -1.86 -3.44
CA THR A 48 4.88 -1.18 -2.71
C THR A 48 4.31 0.11 -2.13
N LEU A 49 4.42 0.26 -0.81
CA LEU A 49 3.98 1.45 -0.07
C LEU A 49 5.16 2.14 0.59
N LYS A 50 5.00 3.43 0.89
CA LYS A 50 5.77 4.20 1.86
C LYS A 50 4.84 4.56 3.01
N ILE A 51 5.16 4.06 4.20
CA ILE A 51 4.39 4.33 5.42
C ILE A 51 5.14 5.37 6.25
N ARG A 52 4.47 6.46 6.68
CA ARG A 52 4.99 7.32 7.76
C ARG A 52 4.75 6.58 9.06
N VAL A 53 5.80 6.49 9.84
CA VAL A 53 5.68 6.15 11.25
C VAL A 53 5.95 7.43 12.02
N ASP A 54 4.93 7.90 12.74
CA ASP A 54 5.03 9.03 13.66
C ASP A 54 5.20 8.49 15.08
N LEU A 55 6.38 8.69 15.66
CA LEU A 55 6.69 8.30 17.03
C LEU A 55 6.66 9.51 17.93
N LYS A 56 5.92 9.42 19.03
CA LYS A 56 5.89 10.43 20.09
C LYS A 56 6.60 9.89 21.32
N ASN A 57 7.77 10.45 21.62
CA ASN A 57 8.47 10.18 22.87
C ASN A 57 7.71 10.81 24.03
N ARG A 58 7.36 9.99 25.02
CA ARG A 58 6.64 10.41 26.23
C ARG A 58 7.55 10.56 27.45
N SER A 59 8.84 10.28 27.29
CA SER A 59 9.83 10.35 28.35
C SER A 59 10.63 11.65 28.31
N ALA A 60 11.27 11.96 29.45
CA ALA A 60 12.25 13.03 29.57
C ALA A 60 13.62 12.65 28.99
N LEU A 61 13.79 11.40 28.55
CA LEU A 61 15.03 10.89 27.99
C LEU A 61 14.97 10.98 26.47
N SER A 62 16.11 11.25 25.84
CA SER A 62 16.21 11.07 24.38
C SER A 62 16.44 9.60 24.08
N ILE A 63 15.83 9.12 23.00
CA ILE A 63 15.88 7.72 22.58
C ILE A 63 16.48 7.67 21.18
N ASN A 64 17.55 6.89 21.00
CA ASN A 64 18.21 6.72 19.72
C ASN A 64 18.00 5.29 19.24
N LEU A 65 17.17 5.16 18.22
CA LEU A 65 16.82 3.89 17.60
C LEU A 65 17.81 3.61 16.47
N LYS A 66 18.43 2.43 16.48
CA LYS A 66 19.41 2.01 15.48
C LYS A 66 18.76 1.23 14.35
N ASP A 67 18.07 0.15 14.71
CA ASP A 67 17.43 -0.78 13.79
C ASP A 67 15.94 -0.86 14.10
N VAL A 68 15.09 -0.84 13.07
CA VAL A 68 13.63 -0.78 13.21
C VAL A 68 13.00 -1.90 12.39
N ASN A 69 12.54 -2.94 13.07
CA ASN A 69 11.74 -4.00 12.46
C ASN A 69 10.27 -3.61 12.55
N PHE A 70 9.57 -3.68 11.42
CA PHE A 70 8.18 -3.26 11.32
C PHE A 70 7.30 -4.39 10.80
N LYS A 71 6.21 -4.65 11.53
CA LYS A 71 5.26 -5.71 11.22
C LYS A 71 3.83 -5.19 11.31
N ILE A 72 3.04 -5.47 10.28
CA ILE A 72 1.60 -5.23 10.26
C ILE A 72 0.90 -6.58 10.19
N ASN A 73 0.07 -6.85 11.19
CA ASN A 73 -0.86 -7.97 11.18
C ASN A 73 -2.30 -7.45 11.06
N ALA A 74 -3.15 -8.18 10.37
CA ALA A 74 -4.57 -7.87 10.27
C ALA A 74 -5.38 -9.17 10.28
N GLY A 75 -6.38 -9.24 11.15
CA GLY A 75 -7.23 -10.44 11.24
C GLY A 75 -6.48 -11.74 11.57
N GLY A 76 -5.30 -11.65 12.19
CA GLY A 76 -4.44 -12.80 12.50
C GLY A 76 -3.42 -13.17 11.42
N GLU A 77 -3.47 -12.54 10.24
CA GLU A 77 -2.49 -12.73 9.16
C GLU A 77 -1.44 -11.61 9.17
N THR A 78 -0.18 -11.93 8.87
CA THR A 78 0.88 -10.93 8.67
C THR A 78 0.81 -10.40 7.24
N LEU A 79 0.49 -9.10 7.11
CA LEU A 79 0.38 -8.40 5.82
C LEU A 79 1.71 -7.77 5.39
N VAL A 80 2.48 -7.28 6.36
CA VAL A 80 3.79 -6.64 6.15
C VAL A 80 4.76 -7.14 7.21
N GLU A 81 5.98 -7.41 6.78
CA GLU A 81 7.14 -7.63 7.63
C GLU A 81 8.35 -7.05 6.91
N THR A 82 9.09 -6.15 7.58
CA THR A 82 10.29 -5.54 7.03
C THR A 82 11.40 -5.45 8.05
N ASP A 83 12.62 -5.70 7.59
CA ASP A 83 13.85 -5.59 8.38
C ASP A 83 14.62 -4.32 7.98
N THR A 84 13.92 -3.19 7.84
CA THR A 84 14.54 -1.96 7.32
C THR A 84 15.27 -1.23 8.44
N VAL A 85 16.59 -1.11 8.31
CA VAL A 85 17.41 -0.31 9.22
C VAL A 85 17.18 1.18 8.93
N VAL A 86 16.34 1.83 9.73
CA VAL A 86 16.16 3.29 9.72
C VAL A 86 16.55 3.84 11.09
N PRO A 87 17.69 4.55 11.20
CA PRO A 87 18.05 5.18 12.46
C PRO A 87 17.09 6.33 12.75
N VAL A 88 16.54 6.38 13.96
CA VAL A 88 15.58 7.40 14.38
C VAL A 88 15.97 7.94 15.75
N SER A 89 16.33 9.22 15.81
CA SER A 89 16.54 9.91 17.08
C SER A 89 15.26 10.62 17.51
N MET A 90 14.83 10.37 18.74
CA MET A 90 13.68 11.01 19.37
C MET A 90 14.14 11.84 20.56
N LYS A 91 13.99 13.16 20.46
CA LYS A 91 14.24 14.07 21.59
C LYS A 91 13.20 13.85 22.69
N ALA A 92 13.57 14.18 23.92
CA ALA A 92 12.68 14.16 25.08
C ALA A 92 11.36 14.90 24.80
N PHE A 93 10.22 14.26 25.09
CA PHE A 93 8.87 14.79 24.88
C PHE A 93 8.54 15.32 23.47
N LYS A 94 9.31 14.93 22.45
CA LYS A 94 9.10 15.35 21.05
C LYS A 94 8.57 14.21 20.19
N SER A 95 7.98 14.59 19.07
CA SER A 95 7.64 13.66 18.00
C SER A 95 8.76 13.61 16.96
N SER A 96 9.00 12.42 16.41
CA SER A 96 9.85 12.19 15.25
C SER A 96 9.04 11.39 14.23
N SER A 97 9.33 11.60 12.94
CA SER A 97 8.69 10.84 11.86
C SER A 97 9.74 10.23 10.95
N PHE A 98 9.51 9.01 10.49
CA PHE A 98 10.33 8.37 9.48
C PHE A 98 9.45 7.60 8.49
N THR A 99 10.02 7.23 7.35
CA THR A 99 9.30 6.53 6.29
C THR A 99 9.87 5.14 6.09
N VAL A 100 9.01 4.13 6.09
CA VAL A 100 9.40 2.74 5.82
C VAL A 100 8.83 2.31 4.47
N PRO A 101 9.68 1.87 3.52
CA PRO A 101 9.19 1.20 2.32
C PRO A 101 8.72 -0.21 2.69
N VAL A 102 7.49 -0.55 2.34
CA VAL A 102 6.92 -1.86 2.62
C VAL A 102 6.39 -2.50 1.35
N ASN A 103 6.50 -3.83 1.26
CA ASN A 103 5.89 -4.61 0.19
C ASN A 103 4.73 -5.42 0.78
N LEU A 104 3.53 -5.12 0.32
CA LEU A 104 2.31 -5.86 0.63
C LEU A 104 2.10 -6.96 -0.41
N LYS A 105 1.86 -8.19 0.05
CA LYS A 105 1.40 -9.27 -0.83
C LYS A 105 -0.11 -9.14 -1.02
N LEU A 106 -0.55 -8.91 -2.25
CA LEU A 106 -1.96 -8.66 -2.54
C LEU A 106 -2.84 -9.89 -2.32
N SER A 107 -2.27 -11.08 -2.44
CA SER A 107 -2.96 -12.34 -2.13
C SER A 107 -3.41 -12.41 -0.67
N GLN A 108 -2.60 -11.94 0.28
CA GLN A 108 -2.94 -11.91 1.70
C GLN A 108 -4.09 -10.95 1.98
N ILE A 109 -4.07 -9.75 1.38
CA ILE A 109 -5.16 -8.78 1.51
C ILE A 109 -6.46 -9.34 0.90
N LYS A 110 -6.38 -9.97 -0.27
CA LYS A 110 -7.55 -10.60 -0.93
C LYS A 110 -8.13 -11.71 -0.05
N ASN A 111 -7.29 -12.56 0.54
CA ASN A 111 -7.72 -13.65 1.42
C ASN A 111 -8.37 -13.12 2.70
N LEU A 112 -7.74 -12.14 3.36
CA LEU A 112 -8.30 -11.45 4.52
C LEU A 112 -9.68 -10.86 4.21
N ASN A 113 -9.79 -10.10 3.11
CA ASN A 113 -11.05 -9.51 2.70
C ASN A 113 -12.12 -10.58 2.45
N TYR A 114 -11.78 -11.65 1.73
CA TYR A 114 -12.70 -12.75 1.45
C TYR A 114 -13.22 -13.42 2.73
N GLN A 115 -12.32 -13.76 3.67
CA GLN A 115 -12.69 -14.36 4.94
C GLN A 115 -13.62 -13.45 5.75
N LYS A 116 -13.35 -12.14 5.76
CA LYS A 116 -14.15 -11.16 6.50
C LYS A 116 -15.50 -10.89 5.84
N GLU A 117 -15.58 -10.90 4.51
CA GLU A 117 -16.83 -10.84 3.76
C GLU A 117 -17.74 -12.04 4.08
N LEU A 118 -17.19 -13.26 4.15
CA LEU A 118 -17.95 -14.45 4.59
C LEU A 118 -18.54 -14.29 5.99
N GLN A 119 -17.83 -13.56 6.87
CA GLN A 119 -18.26 -13.23 8.22
C GLN A 119 -19.17 -12.00 8.29
N LYS A 120 -19.49 -11.36 7.15
CA LYS A 120 -20.20 -10.08 7.06
C LYS A 120 -19.56 -8.96 7.89
N GLN A 121 -18.23 -8.98 8.00
CA GLN A 121 -17.45 -7.94 8.67
C GLN A 121 -16.87 -6.99 7.61
N ASP A 122 -16.97 -5.68 7.87
CA ASP A 122 -16.46 -4.60 7.01
C ASP A 122 -15.18 -3.95 7.58
N SER A 123 -14.70 -4.48 8.70
CA SER A 123 -13.56 -3.96 9.46
C SER A 123 -12.84 -5.10 10.16
N CYS A 124 -11.55 -4.91 10.43
CA CYS A 124 -10.77 -5.85 11.23
C CYS A 124 -9.80 -5.13 12.16
N LEU A 125 -9.32 -5.85 13.18
CA LEU A 125 -8.27 -5.35 14.05
C LEU A 125 -6.93 -5.45 13.31
N TYR A 126 -6.26 -4.32 13.17
CA TYR A 126 -4.89 -4.20 12.71
C TYR A 126 -3.98 -4.08 13.93
N SER A 127 -2.91 -4.86 13.93
CA SER A 127 -1.89 -4.86 14.97
C SER A 127 -0.56 -4.47 14.35
N LEU A 128 -0.03 -3.37 14.86
CA LEU A 128 1.13 -2.67 14.36
C LEU A 128 2.23 -2.89 15.38
N MET A 129 3.29 -3.57 14.97
CA MET A 129 4.41 -3.91 15.84
C MET A 129 5.68 -3.29 15.29
N LEU A 130 6.31 -2.49 16.14
CA LEU A 130 7.65 -1.97 15.94
C LEU A 130 8.57 -2.65 16.95
N GLU A 131 9.52 -3.42 16.48
CA GLU A 131 10.62 -3.89 17.29
C GLU A 131 11.82 -3.00 16.98
N VAL A 132 12.43 -2.44 18.01
CA VAL A 132 13.47 -1.45 17.84
C VAL A 132 14.67 -1.77 18.69
N VAL A 133 15.84 -1.86 18.05
CA VAL A 133 17.12 -1.98 18.74
C VAL A 133 17.59 -0.58 19.11
N ASN A 134 17.73 -0.35 20.41
CA ASN A 134 18.15 0.92 20.98
C ASN A 134 19.69 0.97 21.10
N GLU A 135 20.26 2.17 21.05
CA GLU A 135 21.65 2.35 21.46
C GLU A 135 21.80 2.01 22.95
N PRO A 136 22.89 1.33 23.37
CA PRO A 136 23.11 0.96 24.76
C PRO A 136 22.96 2.17 25.69
N SER A 137 22.02 2.09 26.64
CA SER A 137 21.72 3.15 27.59
C SER A 137 21.40 2.55 28.94
N PHE A 138 21.91 3.16 30.01
CA PHE A 138 21.67 2.68 31.38
C PHE A 138 20.18 2.65 31.76
N PHE A 139 19.36 3.50 31.12
CA PHE A 139 17.96 3.71 31.48
C PHE A 139 16.95 3.00 30.56
N LEU A 140 17.40 2.41 29.46
CA LEU A 140 16.53 1.83 28.44
C LEU A 140 16.96 0.38 28.16
N PRO A 141 16.02 -0.53 27.89
CA PRO A 141 16.37 -1.86 27.41
C PRO A 141 17.05 -1.78 26.03
N ASP A 142 17.81 -2.82 25.70
CA ASP A 142 18.47 -2.94 24.40
C ASP A 142 17.46 -3.05 23.25
N THR A 143 16.30 -3.65 23.51
CA THR A 143 15.20 -3.77 22.53
C THR A 143 13.90 -3.23 23.11
N LEU A 144 13.21 -2.40 22.33
CA LEU A 144 11.90 -1.84 22.63
C LEU A 144 10.85 -2.44 21.68
N PHE A 145 9.76 -2.95 22.25
CA PHE A 145 8.60 -3.41 21.49
C PHE A 145 7.46 -2.41 21.64
N ILE A 146 7.09 -1.76 20.55
CA ILE A 146 5.97 -0.83 20.49
C ILE A 146 4.85 -1.52 19.72
N LYS A 147 3.73 -1.78 20.41
CA LYS A 147 2.55 -2.36 19.81
C LYS A 147 1.39 -1.37 19.85
N THR A 148 0.71 -1.18 18.72
CA THR A 148 -0.54 -0.42 18.64
C THR A 148 -1.57 -1.27 17.92
N GLU A 149 -2.80 -1.28 18.42
CA GLU A 149 -3.91 -1.98 17.79
C GLU A 149 -5.01 -0.98 17.44
N GLU A 150 -5.54 -1.09 16.24
CA GLU A 150 -6.59 -0.20 15.75
C GLU A 150 -7.57 -0.97 14.88
N LYS A 151 -8.88 -0.67 15.03
CA LYS A 151 -9.91 -1.27 14.20
C LYS A 151 -10.12 -0.40 12.97
N LEU A 152 -9.71 -0.89 11.81
CA LEU A 152 -9.79 -0.16 10.54
C LEU A 152 -10.77 -0.85 9.59
N PRO A 153 -11.38 -0.10 8.64
CA PRO A 153 -12.19 -0.70 7.58
C PRO A 153 -11.36 -1.62 6.69
N LEU A 154 -12.02 -2.60 6.08
CA LEU A 154 -11.42 -3.42 5.04
C LEU A 154 -11.27 -2.59 3.77
N TYR A 155 -10.03 -2.51 3.28
CA TYR A 155 -9.74 -1.84 2.03
C TYR A 155 -9.65 -2.87 0.90
N HIS A 156 -10.40 -2.62 -0.17
CA HIS A 156 -10.36 -3.41 -1.39
C HIS A 156 -9.56 -2.66 -2.45
N LEU A 157 -8.57 -3.32 -3.04
CA LEU A 157 -7.92 -2.76 -4.21
C LEU A 157 -8.91 -2.69 -5.38
N PRO A 158 -8.93 -1.58 -6.14
CA PRO A 158 -9.78 -1.49 -7.32
C PRO A 158 -9.36 -2.56 -8.32
N GLU A 159 -10.35 -3.24 -8.89
CA GLU A 159 -10.13 -4.22 -9.95
C GLU A 159 -10.20 -3.49 -11.29
N VAL A 160 -9.15 -3.57 -12.09
CA VAL A 160 -9.08 -2.94 -13.41
C VAL A 160 -8.99 -4.04 -14.45
N VAL A 161 -9.96 -4.08 -15.37
CA VAL A 161 -10.10 -5.13 -16.38
C VAL A 161 -10.23 -4.48 -17.75
N LEU A 162 -9.45 -4.96 -18.70
CA LEU A 162 -9.60 -4.62 -20.12
C LEU A 162 -10.64 -5.58 -20.70
N THR A 163 -11.80 -5.09 -21.13
CA THR A 163 -12.94 -5.95 -21.51
C THR A 163 -13.17 -6.04 -23.01
N ASN A 164 -12.84 -4.99 -23.77
CA ASN A 164 -13.08 -4.94 -25.21
C ASN A 164 -12.08 -4.01 -25.91
N MET A 165 -11.84 -4.26 -27.19
CA MET A 165 -11.04 -3.43 -28.09
C MET A 165 -11.75 -3.29 -29.44
N GLU A 166 -12.27 -2.10 -29.71
CA GLU A 166 -13.08 -1.83 -30.90
C GLU A 166 -12.33 -0.94 -31.90
N PRO A 167 -12.32 -1.27 -33.20
CA PRO A 167 -11.75 -0.40 -34.22
C PRO A 167 -12.63 0.84 -34.42
N VAL A 168 -12.03 2.03 -34.32
CA VAL A 168 -12.68 3.31 -34.67
C VAL A 168 -12.41 3.64 -36.13
N LYS A 169 -11.14 3.50 -36.56
CA LYS A 169 -10.71 3.78 -37.93
C LYS A 169 -9.51 2.91 -38.23
N ILE A 170 -9.63 1.96 -39.16
CA ILE A 170 -8.53 1.03 -39.47
C ILE A 170 -7.59 1.60 -40.54
N PHE A 171 -8.14 2.39 -41.47
CA PHE A 171 -7.40 2.95 -42.60
C PHE A 171 -7.25 4.47 -42.46
N GLY A 172 -6.01 4.96 -42.53
CA GLY A 172 -5.70 6.39 -42.43
C GLY A 172 -4.22 6.71 -42.62
N SER A 173 -3.91 7.96 -42.95
CA SER A 173 -2.53 8.47 -43.02
C SER A 173 -1.81 8.33 -41.68
N GLU A 174 -2.53 8.45 -40.56
CA GLU A 174 -1.98 8.47 -39.20
C GLU A 174 -1.96 7.10 -38.51
N GLY A 175 -2.37 6.03 -39.20
CA GLY A 175 -2.52 4.69 -38.61
C GLY A 175 -3.93 4.39 -38.08
N PRO A 176 -4.19 3.15 -37.62
CA PRO A 176 -5.45 2.72 -37.08
C PRO A 176 -5.66 3.25 -35.66
N LYS A 177 -6.92 3.53 -35.38
CA LYS A 177 -7.43 4.02 -34.10
C LYS A 177 -8.39 2.98 -33.53
N TYR A 178 -8.24 2.70 -32.25
CA TYR A 178 -9.10 1.79 -31.50
C TYR A 178 -9.61 2.47 -30.23
N ASN A 179 -10.73 1.98 -29.71
CA ASN A 179 -11.20 2.29 -28.37
C ASN A 179 -10.98 1.06 -27.49
N LEU A 180 -10.19 1.21 -26.44
CA LEU A 180 -10.07 0.20 -25.40
C LEU A 180 -11.12 0.43 -24.33
N THR A 181 -11.86 -0.61 -23.98
CA THR A 181 -12.89 -0.56 -22.95
C THR A 181 -12.30 -1.04 -21.63
N LEU A 182 -12.10 -0.10 -20.70
CA LEU A 182 -11.56 -0.35 -19.38
C LEU A 182 -12.70 -0.38 -18.34
N LEU A 183 -12.91 -1.52 -17.70
CA LEU A 183 -13.81 -1.66 -16.56
C LEU A 183 -13.04 -1.50 -15.25
N ILE A 184 -13.40 -0.51 -14.45
CA ILE A 184 -12.88 -0.34 -13.10
C ILE A 184 -13.98 -0.69 -12.09
N LYS A 185 -13.74 -1.68 -11.23
CA LYS A 185 -14.64 -2.08 -10.16
C LYS A 185 -14.12 -1.57 -8.82
N ASN A 186 -14.93 -0.76 -8.15
CA ASN A 186 -14.66 -0.24 -6.82
C ASN A 186 -15.52 -0.97 -5.78
N LYS A 187 -14.89 -1.85 -5.00
CA LYS A 187 -15.54 -2.54 -3.88
C LYS A 187 -15.47 -1.77 -2.56
N ASN A 188 -14.88 -0.58 -2.53
CA ASN A 188 -14.81 0.23 -1.31
C ASN A 188 -16.12 0.98 -1.04
N LEU A 189 -16.29 1.40 0.22
CA LEU A 189 -17.41 2.24 0.67
C LEU A 189 -17.25 3.72 0.30
N VAL A 190 -16.07 4.10 -0.21
CA VAL A 190 -15.77 5.45 -0.67
C VAL A 190 -15.62 5.46 -2.20
N PRO A 191 -16.01 6.55 -2.88
CA PRO A 191 -15.76 6.69 -4.31
C PRO A 191 -14.25 6.73 -4.59
N LEU A 192 -13.87 6.24 -5.76
CA LEU A 192 -12.51 6.32 -6.29
C LEU A 192 -12.47 7.46 -7.32
N VAL A 193 -11.67 8.48 -7.06
CA VAL A 193 -11.34 9.51 -8.06
C VAL A 193 -9.91 9.27 -8.51
N ILE A 194 -9.69 9.12 -9.81
CA ILE A 194 -8.36 8.97 -10.41
C ILE A 194 -8.09 10.24 -11.21
N LYS A 195 -7.20 11.08 -10.68
CA LYS A 195 -6.68 12.29 -11.31
C LYS A 195 -5.60 11.95 -12.31
N ASP A 196 -5.53 12.76 -13.36
CA ASP A 196 -4.52 12.68 -14.42
C ASP A 196 -4.27 11.24 -14.93
N PRO A 197 -5.33 10.50 -15.29
CA PRO A 197 -5.20 9.14 -15.80
C PRO A 197 -4.39 9.09 -17.11
N GLU A 198 -3.31 8.31 -17.06
CA GLU A 198 -2.44 7.98 -18.17
C GLU A 198 -2.53 6.49 -18.48
N TYR A 199 -2.31 6.13 -19.74
CA TYR A 199 -2.23 4.73 -20.14
C TYR A 199 -1.14 4.50 -21.16
N ALA A 200 -0.55 3.31 -21.09
CA ALA A 200 0.36 2.79 -22.08
C ALA A 200 -0.06 1.38 -22.47
N VAL A 201 0.05 1.02 -23.75
CA VAL A 201 -0.29 -0.31 -24.27
C VAL A 201 0.95 -0.93 -24.90
N THR A 202 1.20 -2.19 -24.58
CA THR A 202 2.29 -2.98 -25.16
C THR A 202 1.74 -4.29 -25.73
N PHE A 203 2.38 -4.80 -26.78
CA PHE A 203 2.18 -6.18 -27.23
C PHE A 203 3.41 -7.01 -26.81
N GLU A 204 3.18 -8.21 -26.28
CA GLU A 204 4.24 -9.17 -25.90
C GLU A 204 5.29 -8.67 -24.87
N GLY A 205 5.12 -7.47 -24.30
CA GLY A 205 5.81 -7.04 -23.08
C GLY A 205 7.11 -6.24 -23.27
N GLU A 206 7.61 -6.03 -24.48
CA GLU A 206 8.98 -5.52 -24.65
C GLU A 206 9.10 -4.07 -25.16
N ASP A 207 8.08 -3.48 -25.80
CA ASP A 207 8.08 -2.04 -26.15
C ASP A 207 6.73 -1.36 -25.88
N VAL A 208 6.75 -0.12 -25.37
CA VAL A 208 5.54 0.71 -25.27
C VAL A 208 5.16 1.16 -26.67
N LEU A 209 4.00 0.68 -27.13
CA LEU A 209 3.55 0.89 -28.50
C LEU A 209 2.64 2.11 -28.62
N ILE A 210 1.93 2.43 -27.55
CA ILE A 210 0.98 3.54 -27.51
C ILE A 210 1.01 4.12 -26.12
N GLU A 211 1.14 5.43 -26.02
CA GLU A 211 0.90 6.20 -24.80
C GLU A 211 -0.28 7.14 -25.02
N GLY A 212 -1.04 7.41 -23.97
CA GLY A 212 -2.15 8.33 -24.03
C GLY A 212 -2.54 8.88 -22.67
N PHE A 213 -3.25 10.00 -22.73
CA PHE A 213 -3.78 10.73 -21.60
C PHE A 213 -5.29 10.88 -21.78
N TYR A 214 -6.08 10.52 -20.78
CA TYR A 214 -7.55 10.55 -20.92
C TYR A 214 -8.13 11.98 -20.84
N GLY A 215 -7.40 12.94 -20.26
CA GLY A 215 -7.79 14.36 -20.28
C GLY A 215 -8.80 14.79 -19.22
N LYS A 216 -9.33 13.86 -18.42
CA LYS A 216 -10.35 14.12 -17.38
C LYS A 216 -10.17 13.17 -16.21
N ASP A 217 -10.67 13.56 -15.04
CA ASP A 217 -10.69 12.68 -13.89
C ASP A 217 -11.64 11.49 -14.09
N LEU A 218 -11.22 10.30 -13.67
CA LEU A 218 -12.10 9.15 -13.63
C LEU A 218 -12.75 9.05 -12.25
N VAL A 219 -14.08 9.12 -12.20
CA VAL A 219 -14.83 8.93 -10.95
C VAL A 219 -15.58 7.61 -11.01
N VAL A 220 -15.26 6.68 -10.11
CA VAL A 220 -15.94 5.41 -9.90
C VAL A 220 -16.67 5.46 -8.55
N PRO A 221 -18.01 5.50 -8.51
CA PRO A 221 -18.76 5.56 -7.25
C PRO A 221 -18.43 4.42 -6.28
N ALA A 222 -18.73 4.62 -5.00
CA ALA A 222 -18.61 3.57 -3.98
C ALA A 222 -19.42 2.32 -4.38
N LYS A 223 -18.89 1.13 -4.08
CA LYS A 223 -19.54 -0.17 -4.33
C LYS A 223 -20.11 -0.32 -5.76
N SER A 224 -19.41 0.22 -6.76
CA SER A 224 -19.88 0.25 -8.14
C SER A 224 -18.80 -0.19 -9.13
N SER A 225 -19.20 -0.37 -10.39
CA SER A 225 -18.26 -0.56 -11.50
C SER A 225 -18.56 0.47 -12.57
N LYS A 226 -17.52 0.96 -13.24
CA LYS A 226 -17.67 1.94 -14.32
C LYS A 226 -16.72 1.62 -15.46
N THR A 227 -17.24 1.78 -16.67
CA THR A 227 -16.51 1.56 -17.90
C THR A 227 -16.01 2.88 -18.47
N PHE A 228 -14.78 2.87 -18.99
CA PHE A 228 -14.13 4.00 -19.63
C PHE A 228 -13.62 3.58 -21.01
N LEU A 229 -13.76 4.47 -21.99
CA LEU A 229 -13.23 4.27 -23.35
C LEU A 229 -11.91 5.02 -23.48
N LEU A 230 -10.81 4.29 -23.64
CA LEU A 230 -9.49 4.85 -23.86
C LEU A 230 -9.20 4.87 -25.36
N PRO A 231 -9.09 6.06 -25.99
CA PRO A 231 -8.75 6.15 -27.40
C PRO A 231 -7.27 5.82 -27.58
N VAL A 232 -6.95 4.80 -28.38
CA VAL A 232 -5.58 4.43 -28.69
C VAL A 232 -5.34 4.58 -30.19
N GLN A 233 -4.19 5.15 -30.55
CA GLN A 233 -3.77 5.30 -31.93
C GLN A 233 -2.42 4.62 -32.09
N MET A 234 -2.36 3.64 -32.99
CA MET A 234 -1.13 2.94 -33.31
C MET A 234 -0.43 3.63 -34.46
N ASP A 235 0.87 3.81 -34.36
CA ASP A 235 1.68 4.22 -35.50
C ASP A 235 1.79 3.07 -36.52
N LYS A 236 2.02 3.43 -37.78
CA LYS A 236 2.07 2.47 -38.89
C LYS A 236 3.27 1.53 -38.80
N GLU A 237 4.40 2.00 -38.27
CA GLU A 237 5.62 1.20 -38.21
C GLU A 237 5.45 0.05 -37.24
N THR A 238 4.85 0.31 -36.08
CA THR A 238 4.44 -0.70 -35.09
C THR A 238 3.55 -1.75 -35.72
N ILE A 239 2.53 -1.35 -36.48
CA ILE A 239 1.66 -2.34 -37.13
C ILE A 239 2.42 -3.16 -38.14
N ILE A 240 3.28 -2.57 -38.97
CA ILE A 240 4.05 -3.32 -39.96
C ILE A 240 4.97 -4.33 -39.25
N LYS A 241 5.63 -3.93 -38.16
CA LYS A 241 6.47 -4.82 -37.33
C LYS A 241 5.67 -6.00 -36.77
N HIS A 242 4.43 -5.77 -36.36
CA HIS A 242 3.58 -6.80 -35.77
C HIS A 242 2.53 -7.40 -36.73
N ALA A 243 2.51 -7.01 -38.01
CA ALA A 243 1.44 -7.35 -38.96
C ALA A 243 1.38 -8.85 -39.23
N SER A 244 2.53 -9.50 -39.36
CA SER A 244 2.61 -10.96 -39.54
C SER A 244 1.95 -11.69 -38.36
N LYS A 245 2.20 -11.25 -37.13
CA LYS A 245 1.58 -11.84 -35.92
C LYS A 245 0.11 -11.48 -35.80
N LEU A 246 -0.27 -10.24 -36.10
CA LEU A 246 -1.66 -9.77 -36.13
C LEU A 246 -2.50 -10.49 -37.21
N ILE A 247 -1.91 -10.98 -38.29
CA ILE A 247 -2.61 -11.68 -39.37
C ILE A 247 -2.60 -13.19 -39.13
N PHE A 248 -1.45 -13.78 -38.83
CA PHE A 248 -1.26 -15.23 -38.79
C PHE A 248 -1.38 -15.85 -37.39
N ASN A 249 -1.06 -15.13 -36.31
CA ASN A 249 -0.99 -15.66 -34.93
C ASN A 249 -1.88 -14.87 -33.94
N LYS A 250 -3.08 -14.46 -34.37
CA LYS A 250 -4.01 -13.66 -33.56
C LYS A 250 -4.30 -14.23 -32.17
N SER A 251 -4.26 -15.55 -32.00
CA SER A 251 -4.56 -16.23 -30.73
C SER A 251 -3.46 -16.11 -29.67
N GLU A 252 -2.24 -15.75 -30.05
CA GLU A 252 -1.08 -15.71 -29.14
C GLU A 252 -0.65 -14.28 -28.75
N LEU A 253 -1.34 -13.26 -29.30
CA LEU A 253 -0.94 -11.88 -29.06
C LEU A 253 -1.48 -11.37 -27.72
N ASP A 254 -0.59 -11.30 -26.73
CA ASP A 254 -0.85 -10.69 -25.44
C ASP A 254 -0.84 -9.17 -25.53
N VAL A 255 -1.89 -8.54 -25.02
CA VAL A 255 -2.05 -7.10 -24.86
C VAL A 255 -1.84 -6.74 -23.39
N ASN A 256 -0.86 -5.89 -23.11
CA ASN A 256 -0.64 -5.37 -21.77
C ASN A 256 -1.00 -3.89 -21.72
N LEU A 257 -1.98 -3.54 -20.88
CA LEU A 257 -2.33 -2.17 -20.55
C LEU A 257 -1.66 -1.79 -19.23
N ILE A 258 -0.85 -0.74 -19.25
CA ILE A 258 -0.32 -0.08 -18.06
C ILE A 258 -1.16 1.17 -17.83
N PHE A 259 -2.01 1.17 -16.81
CA PHE A 259 -2.86 2.29 -16.43
C PHE A 259 -2.27 2.99 -15.19
N LYS A 260 -2.12 4.32 -15.24
CA LYS A 260 -1.56 5.13 -14.17
C LYS A 260 -2.47 6.29 -13.81
N GLY A 261 -2.39 6.79 -12.58
CA GLY A 261 -3.04 8.03 -12.17
C GLY A 261 -2.92 8.27 -10.66
N ASN A 262 -3.34 9.44 -10.20
CA ASN A 262 -3.30 9.80 -8.78
C ASN A 262 -4.67 9.57 -8.14
N LEU A 263 -4.75 8.77 -7.09
CA LEU A 263 -5.97 8.54 -6.34
C LEU A 263 -6.29 9.77 -5.50
N GLN A 264 -7.53 10.24 -5.59
CA GLN A 264 -8.11 11.21 -4.68
C GLN A 264 -9.32 10.59 -3.98
N THR A 265 -9.35 10.66 -2.67
CA THR A 265 -10.40 10.05 -1.85
C THR A 265 -10.44 10.69 -0.46
N ASN A 266 -11.56 10.56 0.24
CA ASN A 266 -11.71 11.09 1.60
C ASN A 266 -11.05 10.21 2.67
N SER A 267 -10.27 9.20 2.27
CA SER A 267 -9.57 8.31 3.18
C SER A 267 -8.16 8.83 3.47
N GLU A 268 -7.87 9.10 4.74
CA GLU A 268 -6.57 9.59 5.21
C GLU A 268 -5.40 8.64 4.89
N TYR A 269 -5.68 7.39 4.50
CA TYR A 269 -4.67 6.36 4.27
C TYR A 269 -4.25 6.17 2.81
N ILE A 270 -5.07 6.61 1.86
CA ILE A 270 -4.87 6.30 0.43
C ILE A 270 -5.12 7.51 -0.50
N ASP A 271 -5.43 8.67 0.09
CA ASP A 271 -5.50 9.92 -0.66
C ASP A 271 -4.10 10.31 -1.19
N GLY A 272 -4.06 10.90 -2.39
CA GLY A 272 -2.82 11.31 -3.06
C GLY A 272 -1.93 10.17 -3.57
N CYS A 273 -2.43 8.95 -3.64
CA CYS A 273 -1.63 7.77 -3.97
C CYS A 273 -1.45 7.51 -5.47
N ASN A 274 -0.25 7.12 -5.91
CA ASN A 274 0.01 6.80 -7.31
C ASN A 274 -0.49 5.39 -7.63
N LEU A 275 -1.61 5.30 -8.35
CA LEU A 275 -2.11 4.05 -8.90
C LEU A 275 -1.29 3.72 -10.16
N VAL A 276 -0.76 2.49 -10.22
CA VAL A 276 -0.12 1.95 -11.42
C VAL A 276 -0.57 0.51 -11.54
N VAL A 277 -1.48 0.21 -12.46
CA VAL A 277 -2.03 -1.13 -12.67
C VAL A 277 -1.55 -1.68 -14.01
N LYS A 278 -1.11 -2.93 -14.01
CA LYS A 278 -0.81 -3.68 -15.25
C LYS A 278 -1.90 -4.70 -15.46
N VAL A 279 -2.62 -4.57 -16.57
CA VAL A 279 -3.69 -5.46 -17.00
C VAL A 279 -3.20 -6.23 -18.21
N LYS A 280 -3.29 -7.56 -18.16
CA LYS A 280 -2.98 -8.43 -19.29
C LYS A 280 -4.29 -8.94 -19.89
N GLY A 281 -4.39 -8.94 -21.21
CA GLY A 281 -5.51 -9.52 -21.95
C GLY A 281 -5.04 -10.17 -23.24
N ASN A 282 -5.85 -11.04 -23.83
CA ASN A 282 -5.56 -11.67 -25.11
C ASN A 282 -6.24 -10.88 -26.24
N PHE A 283 -5.50 -10.53 -27.29
CA PHE A 283 -6.03 -9.70 -28.38
C PHE A 283 -7.27 -10.32 -29.05
N LYS A 284 -7.27 -11.64 -29.30
CA LYS A 284 -8.39 -12.33 -29.93
C LYS A 284 -9.64 -12.29 -29.04
N GLU A 285 -9.49 -12.47 -27.74
CA GLU A 285 -10.61 -12.39 -26.80
C GLU A 285 -11.18 -10.97 -26.72
N LEU A 286 -10.29 -9.97 -26.68
CA LEU A 286 -10.67 -8.56 -26.57
C LEU A 286 -11.39 -8.02 -27.80
N VAL A 287 -11.10 -8.54 -29.00
CA VAL A 287 -11.76 -8.08 -30.24
C VAL A 287 -13.07 -8.82 -30.50
N ASN A 288 -13.25 -10.02 -29.94
CA ASN A 288 -14.43 -10.88 -30.15
C ASN A 288 -15.42 -10.87 -28.98
N SER A 289 -15.28 -9.98 -27.99
CA SER A 289 -16.12 -9.95 -26.78
C SER A 289 -17.52 -9.31 -26.96
N ASN A 290 -18.00 -9.21 -28.20
CA ASN A 290 -19.33 -8.69 -28.56
C ASN A 290 -20.43 -9.76 -28.45
#